data_AF-A0A7J7J2K6-F1
#
_entry.id   AF-A0A7J7J2K6-F1
#
_cell.length_a   1.000
_cell.length_b   1.000
_cell.length_c   1.000
_cell.angle_alpha   90.00
_cell.angle_beta   90.00
_cell.angle_gamma   90.00
#
_symmetry.space_group_name_H-M   'P 1'
#
loop_
_entity.id
_entity.type
_entity.pdbx_description
1 polymer ?
#
loop_
_entity_poly.entity_id
_entity_poly.type
_entity_poly.pdbx_seq_one_letter_code
_entity_poly.pdbx_strand_id
1 'polypeptide(L)'
;MNTREYRTRKALEEDRHEKIQKLLALNANYKPPTDYKPPIVRVNDKVFIPQDDHPEINFVGLLIGPRGNTLKTLEKETGAKIIIRGKGSVKEGKIGRKDGQPLPGEDEPLHAYITANDPEFVKKAVAKIHEIIKEGIEIPEEKNDLRKQQLRELALLNGTLRDNDGLQKLRQIAEAETIITNQIICSKCGAAGHIARDCVQKTPAELAQSQMVATKGMGDLPTNTIVGRQDRAKMDSEYMSLMAELGQVAPETVKAELASKMPQQTMNQQFLQRMVMIILKVVQMFT
;
A
#
# COMPACT_ATOMS: atom_id res chain seq x y z
N MET A 1 -4.73 -47.61 18.13
CA MET A 1 -4.89 -48.95 18.74
C MET A 1 -6.14 -48.90 19.61
N ASN A 2 -7.22 -49.59 19.24
CA ASN A 2 -8.55 -49.41 19.85
C ASN A 2 -9.00 -50.69 20.57
N THR A 3 -8.49 -50.91 21.79
CA THR A 3 -8.89 -52.05 22.63
C THR A 3 -10.05 -51.67 23.56
N ARG A 4 -10.81 -52.66 24.05
CA ARG A 4 -11.86 -52.46 25.06
C ARG A 4 -11.31 -51.75 26.31
N GLU A 5 -10.12 -52.13 26.74
CA GLU A 5 -9.42 -51.51 27.87
C GLU A 5 -9.13 -50.03 27.64
N TYR A 6 -8.74 -49.64 26.41
CA TYR A 6 -8.52 -48.24 26.07
C TYR A 6 -9.80 -47.42 26.18
N ARG A 7 -10.93 -47.96 25.71
CA ARG A 7 -12.24 -47.30 25.83
C ARG A 7 -12.67 -47.13 27.29
N THR A 8 -12.56 -48.20 28.09
CA THR A 8 -12.95 -48.14 29.51
C THR A 8 -12.04 -47.21 30.31
N ARG A 9 -10.73 -47.23 30.06
CA ARG A 9 -9.76 -46.31 30.69
C ARG A 9 -10.04 -44.86 30.33
N LYS A 10 -10.24 -44.58 29.03
CA LYS A 10 -10.59 -43.24 28.54
C LYS A 10 -11.89 -42.72 29.16
N ALA A 11 -12.92 -43.58 29.25
CA ALA A 11 -14.18 -43.21 29.89
C ALA A 11 -13.99 -42.85 31.37
N LEU A 12 -13.23 -43.64 32.13
CA LEU A 12 -12.93 -43.34 33.55
C LEU A 12 -12.08 -42.07 33.72
N GLU A 13 -11.18 -41.78 32.78
CA GLU A 13 -10.39 -40.54 32.77
C GLU A 13 -11.24 -39.30 32.45
N GLU A 14 -12.17 -39.40 31.48
CA GLU A 14 -13.15 -38.35 31.16
C GLU A 14 -14.07 -38.09 32.36
N ASP A 15 -14.60 -39.13 32.99
CA ASP A 15 -15.45 -39.05 34.20
C ASP A 15 -14.72 -38.37 35.37
N ARG A 16 -13.42 -38.68 35.53
CA ARG A 16 -12.55 -38.04 36.51
C ARG A 16 -12.37 -36.55 36.20
N HIS A 17 -12.19 -36.19 34.93
CA HIS A 17 -12.05 -34.79 34.52
C HIS A 17 -13.32 -33.98 34.84
N GLU A 18 -14.49 -34.52 34.48
CA GLU A 18 -15.78 -33.87 34.71
C GLU A 18 -16.01 -33.59 36.20
N LYS A 19 -15.75 -34.59 37.06
CA LYS A 19 -15.90 -34.45 38.52
C LYS A 19 -14.95 -33.41 39.11
N ILE A 20 -13.70 -33.38 38.64
CA ILE A 20 -12.72 -32.39 39.11
C ILE A 20 -13.11 -30.97 38.65
N GLN A 21 -13.60 -30.82 37.42
CA GLN A 21 -14.05 -29.53 36.90
C GLN A 21 -15.26 -28.99 37.70
N LYS A 22 -16.22 -29.86 38.04
CA LYS A 22 -17.34 -29.53 38.94
C LYS A 22 -16.86 -29.15 40.34
N LEU A 23 -15.89 -29.87 40.90
CA LEU A 23 -15.32 -29.56 42.22
C LEU A 23 -14.57 -28.24 42.24
N LEU A 24 -13.81 -27.92 41.18
CA LEU A 24 -13.09 -26.66 41.04
C LEU A 24 -14.06 -25.46 40.93
N ALA A 25 -15.18 -25.66 40.22
CA ALA A 25 -16.23 -24.64 40.08
C ALA A 25 -16.98 -24.39 41.40
N LEU A 26 -17.20 -25.42 42.21
CA LEU A 26 -17.87 -25.31 43.52
C LEU A 26 -16.94 -24.79 44.62
N ASN A 27 -15.68 -25.20 44.62
CA ASN A 27 -14.71 -24.86 45.66
C ASN A 27 -13.39 -24.35 45.04
N ALA A 28 -13.20 -23.02 45.08
CA ALA A 28 -11.97 -22.39 44.58
C ALA A 28 -10.69 -22.81 45.34
N ASN A 29 -10.80 -23.31 46.58
CA ASN A 29 -9.68 -23.83 47.38
C ASN A 29 -9.33 -25.29 47.09
N TYR A 30 -10.06 -25.98 46.21
CA TYR A 30 -9.77 -27.35 45.85
C TYR A 30 -8.47 -27.43 45.04
N LYS A 31 -7.47 -28.14 45.57
CA LYS A 31 -6.23 -28.46 44.84
C LYS A 31 -6.36 -29.83 44.18
N PRO A 32 -6.36 -29.92 42.84
CA PRO A 32 -6.39 -31.20 42.16
C PRO A 32 -5.19 -32.09 42.54
N PRO A 33 -5.33 -33.42 42.49
CA PRO A 33 -4.21 -34.35 42.72
C PRO A 33 -3.02 -34.08 41.79
N THR A 34 -1.79 -34.35 42.23
CA THR A 34 -0.55 -34.09 41.47
C THR A 34 -0.48 -34.79 40.11
N ASP A 35 -1.17 -35.91 39.94
CA ASP A 35 -1.25 -36.65 38.67
C ASP A 35 -2.36 -36.16 37.73
N TYR A 36 -3.15 -35.17 38.14
CA TYR A 36 -4.21 -34.62 37.32
C TYR A 36 -3.66 -33.58 36.35
N LYS A 37 -3.62 -33.95 35.07
CA LYS A 37 -3.43 -33.00 33.97
C LYS A 37 -4.80 -32.66 33.38
N PRO A 38 -5.25 -31.40 33.44
CA PRO A 38 -6.46 -31.01 32.73
C PRO A 38 -6.30 -31.34 31.23
N PRO A 39 -7.29 -31.95 30.58
CA PRO A 39 -7.29 -32.20 29.16
C PRO A 39 -7.19 -30.86 28.44
N ILE A 40 -6.16 -30.75 27.61
CA ILE A 40 -5.99 -29.63 26.70
C ILE A 40 -7.03 -29.83 25.61
N VAL A 41 -8.21 -29.26 25.80
CA VAL A 41 -9.27 -29.23 24.77
C VAL A 41 -8.77 -28.31 23.66
N ARG A 42 -8.19 -28.89 22.61
CA ARG A 42 -7.82 -28.15 21.41
C ARG A 42 -9.06 -28.03 20.54
N VAL A 43 -9.58 -26.81 20.46
CA VAL A 43 -10.69 -26.48 19.56
C VAL A 43 -10.11 -26.22 18.18
N ASN A 44 -10.71 -26.83 17.17
CA ASN A 44 -10.31 -26.67 15.78
C ASN A 44 -11.50 -26.22 14.94
N ASP A 45 -11.26 -25.34 13.97
CA ASP A 45 -12.27 -24.88 13.03
C ASP A 45 -11.68 -24.80 11.61
N LYS A 46 -12.54 -24.99 10.59
CA LYS A 46 -12.16 -25.01 9.18
C LYS A 46 -12.96 -23.94 8.43
N VAL A 47 -12.24 -22.97 7.86
CA VAL A 47 -12.81 -21.90 7.04
C VAL A 47 -12.50 -22.17 5.58
N PHE A 48 -13.52 -22.27 4.74
CA PHE A 48 -13.37 -22.45 3.30
C PHE A 48 -13.15 -21.10 2.61
N ILE A 49 -12.23 -21.06 1.65
CA ILE A 49 -11.87 -19.85 0.90
C ILE A 49 -12.35 -20.08 -0.55
N PRO A 50 -13.26 -19.24 -1.08
CA PRO A 50 -13.80 -19.39 -2.42
C PRO A 50 -12.80 -18.91 -3.48
N GLN A 51 -11.76 -19.72 -3.71
CA GLN A 51 -10.76 -19.45 -4.75
C GLN A 51 -11.30 -19.77 -6.16
N ASP A 52 -12.27 -20.68 -6.27
CA ASP A 52 -12.87 -21.10 -7.54
C ASP A 52 -13.78 -20.03 -8.14
N ASP A 53 -14.48 -19.25 -7.32
CA ASP A 53 -15.33 -18.14 -7.76
C ASP A 53 -14.53 -16.93 -8.26
N HIS A 54 -13.33 -16.72 -7.70
CA HIS A 54 -12.46 -15.57 -8.00
C HIS A 54 -11.01 -16.01 -8.24
N PRO A 55 -10.71 -16.61 -9.41
CA PRO A 55 -9.35 -17.07 -9.73
C PRO A 55 -8.37 -15.90 -9.93
N GLU A 56 -8.84 -14.68 -10.21
CA GLU A 56 -7.98 -13.50 -10.35
C GLU A 56 -7.38 -13.01 -9.02
N ILE A 57 -8.00 -13.36 -7.88
CA ILE A 57 -7.59 -12.90 -6.56
C ILE A 57 -6.69 -13.92 -5.86
N ASN A 58 -5.51 -13.48 -5.43
CA ASN A 58 -4.58 -14.32 -4.66
C ASN A 58 -4.85 -14.25 -3.15
N PHE A 59 -5.87 -14.97 -2.66
CA PHE A 59 -6.23 -14.97 -1.23
C PHE A 59 -5.09 -15.46 -0.32
N VAL A 60 -4.35 -16.49 -0.76
CA VAL A 60 -3.19 -17.02 -0.03
C VAL A 60 -2.12 -15.96 0.18
N GLY A 61 -1.83 -15.15 -0.85
CA GLY A 61 -0.86 -14.06 -0.77
C GLY A 61 -1.29 -12.97 0.20
N LEU A 62 -2.58 -12.63 0.19
CA LEU A 62 -3.17 -11.60 1.06
C LEU A 62 -3.17 -12.02 2.54
N LEU A 63 -3.54 -13.27 2.83
CA LEU A 63 -3.58 -13.83 4.18
C LEU A 63 -2.17 -14.02 4.78
N ILE A 64 -1.20 -14.44 3.97
CA ILE A 64 0.17 -14.67 4.43
C ILE A 64 0.93 -13.34 4.58
N GLY A 65 0.81 -12.46 3.58
CA GLY A 65 1.57 -11.21 3.50
C GLY A 65 3.07 -11.41 3.27
N PRO A 66 3.86 -10.32 3.25
CA PRO A 66 5.30 -10.38 3.02
C PRO A 66 6.01 -11.21 4.11
N ARG A 67 6.77 -12.22 3.69
CA ARG A 67 7.49 -13.16 4.59
C ARG A 67 6.61 -13.82 5.68
N GLY A 68 5.29 -13.88 5.49
CA GLY A 68 4.38 -14.41 6.51
C GLY A 68 4.15 -13.47 7.69
N ASN A 69 4.49 -12.18 7.57
CA ASN A 69 4.34 -11.21 8.66
C ASN A 69 2.86 -11.02 9.03
N THR A 70 1.97 -10.92 8.03
CA THR A 70 0.53 -10.76 8.27
C THR A 70 -0.06 -11.98 8.97
N LEU A 71 0.27 -13.21 8.52
CA LEU A 71 -0.19 -14.43 9.18
C LEU A 71 0.31 -14.51 10.63
N LYS A 72 1.59 -14.22 10.89
CA LYS A 72 2.14 -14.20 12.25
C LYS A 72 1.46 -13.16 13.14
N THR A 73 1.14 -11.99 12.58
CA THR A 73 0.45 -10.93 13.30
C THR A 73 -0.98 -11.37 13.66
N LEU A 74 -1.67 -12.00 12.70
CA LEU A 74 -3.02 -12.51 12.89
C LEU A 74 -3.06 -13.64 13.94
N GLU A 75 -2.09 -14.56 13.91
CA GLU A 75 -1.91 -15.58 14.95
C GLU A 75 -1.63 -14.96 16.33
N LYS A 76 -0.79 -13.92 16.40
CA LYS A 76 -0.47 -13.23 17.67
C LYS A 76 -1.66 -12.47 18.26
N GLU A 77 -2.46 -11.82 17.42
CA GLU A 77 -3.62 -11.02 17.86
C GLU A 77 -4.84 -11.86 18.26
N THR A 78 -4.97 -13.04 17.66
CA THR A 78 -6.07 -13.96 17.93
C THR A 78 -5.68 -15.00 18.96
N GLY A 79 -4.40 -15.31 19.15
CA GLY A 79 -3.94 -16.40 19.99
C GLY A 79 -4.25 -17.79 19.39
N ALA A 80 -4.70 -17.85 18.14
CA ALA A 80 -5.00 -19.07 17.42
C ALA A 80 -3.87 -19.39 16.44
N LYS A 81 -3.61 -20.68 16.23
CA LYS A 81 -2.67 -21.18 15.23
C LYS A 81 -3.41 -21.41 13.92
N ILE A 82 -2.90 -20.86 12.82
CA ILE A 82 -3.60 -20.83 11.54
C ILE A 82 -2.74 -21.49 10.47
N ILE A 83 -3.29 -22.47 9.79
CA ILE A 83 -2.60 -23.26 8.77
C ILE A 83 -3.46 -23.28 7.51
N ILE A 84 -2.96 -22.69 6.43
CA ILE A 84 -3.62 -22.74 5.13
C ILE A 84 -3.30 -24.09 4.48
N ARG A 85 -4.32 -24.78 3.98
CA ARG A 85 -4.25 -26.07 3.28
C ARG A 85 -5.19 -26.07 2.08
N GLY A 86 -5.03 -27.04 1.19
CA GLY A 86 -5.87 -27.23 0.01
C GLY A 86 -5.21 -26.81 -1.30
N LYS A 87 -5.95 -26.97 -2.41
CA LYS A 87 -5.51 -26.66 -3.77
C LYS A 87 -5.08 -25.18 -3.88
N GLY A 88 -3.89 -24.93 -4.43
CA GLY A 88 -3.32 -23.59 -4.57
C GLY A 88 -2.63 -23.02 -3.33
N SER A 89 -2.65 -23.71 -2.17
CA SER A 89 -1.96 -23.24 -0.96
C SER A 89 -0.43 -23.21 -1.09
N VAL A 90 0.14 -23.98 -2.02
CA VAL A 90 1.60 -24.03 -2.23
C VAL A 90 1.90 -23.44 -3.59
N LYS A 91 2.82 -22.47 -3.61
CA LYS A 91 3.26 -21.82 -4.84
C LYS A 91 3.69 -22.89 -5.85
N GLU A 92 2.98 -22.93 -6.98
CA GLU A 92 3.27 -23.79 -8.12
C GLU A 92 4.77 -23.71 -8.43
N GLY A 93 5.49 -24.82 -8.23
CA GLY A 93 6.94 -24.89 -8.43
C GLY A 93 7.79 -25.25 -7.20
N LYS A 94 7.25 -25.25 -5.97
CA LYS A 94 7.96 -25.81 -4.79
C LYS A 94 7.60 -27.25 -4.43
N ILE A 95 6.62 -27.84 -5.10
CA ILE A 95 6.32 -29.28 -5.02
C ILE A 95 6.84 -29.95 -6.28
N GLY A 96 8.17 -30.03 -6.37
CA GLY A 96 8.84 -31.05 -7.16
C GLY A 96 9.17 -32.22 -6.25
N ARG A 97 8.18 -33.01 -5.84
CA ARG A 97 8.46 -34.38 -5.38
C ARG A 97 8.62 -35.24 -6.63
N LYS A 98 9.73 -35.97 -6.67
CA LYS A 98 10.24 -36.77 -7.80
C LYS A 98 9.42 -38.01 -8.17
N ASP A 99 8.29 -38.29 -7.51
CA ASP A 99 7.74 -39.66 -7.51
C ASP A 99 6.26 -39.77 -7.87
N GLY A 100 5.65 -38.79 -8.55
CA GLY A 100 4.38 -38.97 -9.27
C GLY A 100 3.19 -39.60 -8.51
N GLN A 101 3.28 -39.73 -7.18
CA GLN A 101 2.23 -40.28 -6.34
C GLN A 101 1.44 -39.13 -5.72
N PRO A 102 0.16 -38.96 -6.10
CA PRO A 102 -0.71 -37.99 -5.47
C PRO A 102 -0.88 -38.39 -4.00
N LEU A 103 -0.51 -37.49 -3.09
CA LEU A 103 -0.81 -37.69 -1.67
C LEU A 103 -2.34 -37.64 -1.49
N PRO A 104 -2.95 -38.54 -0.70
CA PRO A 104 -4.38 -38.50 -0.40
C PRO A 104 -4.68 -37.22 0.39
N GLY A 105 -5.28 -36.23 -0.26
CA GLY A 105 -5.62 -34.93 0.34
C GLY A 105 -5.38 -33.70 -0.53
N GLU A 106 -4.75 -33.83 -1.70
CA GLU A 106 -4.62 -32.73 -2.67
C GLU A 106 -5.97 -32.32 -3.31
N ASP A 107 -7.04 -33.08 -3.07
CA ASP A 107 -8.37 -32.79 -3.61
C ASP A 107 -9.22 -31.82 -2.75
N GLU A 108 -8.78 -31.46 -1.54
CA GLU A 108 -9.57 -30.54 -0.70
C GLU A 108 -9.48 -29.09 -1.22
N PRO A 109 -10.62 -28.38 -1.28
CA PRO A 109 -10.66 -26.97 -1.66
C PRO A 109 -9.82 -26.12 -0.70
N LEU A 110 -9.39 -24.94 -1.16
CA LEU A 110 -8.58 -24.02 -0.36
C LEU A 110 -9.30 -23.70 0.96
N HIS A 111 -8.65 -24.00 2.09
CA HIS A 111 -9.20 -23.78 3.41
C HIS A 111 -8.14 -23.40 4.44
N ALA A 112 -8.53 -22.54 5.38
CA ALA A 112 -7.74 -22.22 6.56
C ALA A 112 -8.17 -23.12 7.73
N TYR A 113 -7.21 -23.85 8.29
CA TYR A 113 -7.38 -24.68 9.47
C TYR A 113 -6.87 -23.94 10.70
N ILE A 114 -7.75 -23.70 11.66
CA ILE A 114 -7.49 -22.87 12.83
C ILE A 114 -7.54 -23.77 14.07
N THR A 115 -6.53 -23.69 14.92
CA THR A 115 -6.45 -24.43 16.18
C THR A 115 -6.16 -23.48 17.32
N ALA A 116 -6.96 -23.50 18.39
CA ALA A 116 -6.66 -22.76 19.62
C ALA A 116 -7.00 -23.56 20.87
N ASN A 117 -6.57 -23.05 22.03
CA ASN A 117 -6.89 -23.64 23.33
C ASN A 117 -8.29 -23.22 23.81
N ASP A 118 -8.77 -22.04 23.40
CA ASP A 118 -10.10 -21.55 23.74
C ASP A 118 -10.97 -21.35 22.49
N PRO A 119 -12.26 -21.68 22.55
CA PRO A 119 -13.18 -21.52 21.43
C PRO A 119 -13.42 -20.05 21.05
N GLU A 120 -13.22 -19.11 21.98
CA GLU A 120 -13.37 -17.66 21.71
C GLU A 120 -12.27 -17.14 20.78
N PHE A 121 -11.03 -17.58 20.98
CA PHE A 121 -9.89 -17.23 20.11
C PHE A 121 -10.08 -17.77 18.69
N VAL A 122 -10.61 -18.98 18.56
CA VAL A 122 -10.95 -19.56 17.26
C VAL A 122 -12.00 -18.73 16.54
N LYS A 123 -13.10 -18.37 17.20
CA LYS A 123 -14.15 -17.53 16.60
C LYS A 123 -13.62 -16.16 16.17
N LYS A 124 -12.76 -15.54 16.97
CA LYS A 124 -12.11 -14.26 16.64
C LYS A 124 -11.22 -14.39 15.40
N ALA A 125 -10.46 -15.48 15.28
CA ALA A 125 -9.62 -15.75 14.11
C ALA A 125 -10.46 -15.99 12.85
N VAL A 126 -11.53 -16.79 12.96
CA VAL A 126 -12.47 -17.05 11.86
C VAL A 126 -13.09 -15.75 11.35
N ALA A 127 -13.56 -14.89 12.26
CA ALA A 127 -14.13 -13.59 11.90
C ALA A 127 -13.13 -12.71 11.13
N LYS A 128 -11.90 -12.57 11.62
CA LYS A 128 -10.84 -11.81 10.93
C LYS A 128 -10.49 -12.37 9.55
N ILE A 129 -10.42 -13.68 9.42
CA ILE A 129 -10.15 -14.32 8.13
C ILE A 129 -11.29 -14.02 7.15
N HIS A 130 -12.55 -14.12 7.59
CA HIS A 130 -13.70 -13.76 6.76
C HIS A 130 -13.70 -12.29 6.36
N GLU A 131 -13.32 -11.37 7.25
CA GLU A 131 -13.18 -9.94 6.94
C GLU A 131 -12.14 -9.72 5.83
N ILE A 132 -10.95 -10.30 5.94
CA ILE A 132 -9.90 -10.18 4.92
C ILE A 132 -10.34 -10.76 3.57
N ILE A 133 -11.08 -11.89 3.58
CA ILE A 133 -11.61 -12.49 2.35
C ILE A 133 -12.66 -11.57 1.72
N LYS A 134 -13.59 -11.02 2.51
CA LYS A 134 -14.61 -10.08 2.02
C LYS A 134 -13.98 -8.81 1.47
N GLU A 135 -13.02 -8.20 2.17
CA GLU A 135 -12.27 -7.05 1.69
C GLU A 135 -11.53 -7.36 0.38
N GLY A 136 -11.03 -8.58 0.23
CA GLY A 136 -10.41 -9.03 -1.02
C GLY A 136 -11.39 -9.08 -2.20
N ILE A 137 -12.64 -9.48 -1.96
CA ILE A 137 -13.68 -9.63 -3.00
C ILE A 137 -14.37 -8.29 -3.31
N GLU A 138 -14.75 -7.54 -2.27
CA GLU A 138 -15.53 -6.30 -2.41
C GLU A 138 -14.67 -5.12 -2.86
N ILE A 139 -13.39 -5.07 -2.46
CA ILE A 139 -12.49 -3.95 -2.75
C ILE A 139 -11.47 -4.38 -3.81
N PRO A 140 -11.58 -3.86 -5.05
CA PRO A 140 -10.64 -4.18 -6.12
C PRO A 140 -9.18 -3.87 -5.75
N GLU A 141 -8.24 -4.57 -6.41
CA GLU A 141 -6.81 -4.56 -6.07
C GLU A 141 -6.17 -3.17 -5.94
N GLU A 142 -6.67 -2.15 -6.66
CA GLU A 142 -6.14 -0.78 -6.62
C GLU A 142 -6.51 0.01 -5.36
N LYS A 143 -7.59 -0.35 -4.66
CA LYS A 143 -8.09 0.38 -3.49
C LYS A 143 -7.84 -0.34 -2.17
N ASN A 144 -7.34 -1.57 -2.21
CA ASN A 144 -7.06 -2.32 -1.00
C ASN A 144 -5.77 -1.81 -0.32
N ASP A 145 -5.94 -0.97 0.71
CA ASP A 145 -4.83 -0.38 1.46
C ASP A 145 -3.94 -1.44 2.12
N LEU A 146 -4.52 -2.55 2.59
CA LEU A 146 -3.77 -3.65 3.20
C LEU A 146 -2.82 -4.30 2.18
N ARG A 147 -3.35 -4.63 0.99
CA ARG A 147 -2.53 -5.21 -0.08
C ARG A 147 -1.45 -4.24 -0.55
N LYS A 148 -1.76 -2.95 -0.67
CA LYS A 148 -0.79 -1.90 -1.02
C LYS A 148 0.31 -1.76 0.03
N GLN A 149 -0.03 -1.83 1.32
CA GLN A 149 0.93 -1.81 2.41
C GLN A 149 1.82 -3.05 2.40
N GLN A 150 1.24 -4.24 2.19
CA GLN A 150 2.00 -5.49 2.05
C GLN A 150 2.96 -5.46 0.86
N LEU A 151 2.52 -4.95 -0.30
CA LEU A 151 3.36 -4.77 -1.48
C LEU A 151 4.50 -3.77 -1.24
N ARG A 152 4.21 -2.66 -0.56
CA ARG A 152 5.22 -1.67 -0.15
C ARG A 152 6.25 -2.28 0.80
N GLU A 153 5.81 -3.01 1.81
CA GLU A 153 6.68 -3.71 2.77
C GLU A 153 7.51 -4.78 2.07
N LEU A 154 6.92 -5.54 1.14
CA LEU A 154 7.65 -6.52 0.33
C LEU A 154 8.75 -5.87 -0.51
N ALA A 155 8.43 -4.75 -1.18
CA ALA A 155 9.40 -4.01 -1.98
C ALA A 155 10.52 -3.42 -1.13
N LEU A 156 10.21 -2.94 0.08
CA LEU A 156 11.18 -2.46 1.05
C LEU A 156 12.12 -3.59 1.50
N LEU A 157 11.56 -4.75 1.86
CA LEU A 157 12.33 -5.92 2.31
C LEU A 157 13.20 -6.53 1.19
N ASN A 158 12.79 -6.37 -0.06
CA ASN A 158 13.55 -6.83 -1.22
C ASN A 158 14.55 -5.76 -1.72
N GLY A 159 14.56 -4.56 -1.14
CA GLY A 159 15.45 -3.46 -1.55
C GLY A 159 15.18 -2.93 -2.96
N THR A 160 14.04 -3.27 -3.56
CA THR A 160 13.63 -2.81 -4.90
C THR A 160 12.72 -1.59 -4.83
N LEU A 161 12.34 -1.17 -3.62
CA LEU A 161 11.56 0.04 -3.41
C LEU A 161 12.42 1.25 -3.83
N ARG A 162 11.98 1.92 -4.89
CA ARG A 162 12.60 3.17 -5.33
C ARG A 162 12.06 4.26 -4.41
N ASP A 163 12.90 4.76 -3.51
CA ASP A 163 12.58 5.76 -2.47
C ASP A 163 12.16 7.15 -3.00
N ASN A 164 11.59 7.25 -4.21
CA ASN A 164 11.18 8.54 -4.78
C ASN A 164 10.08 9.23 -3.97
N ASP A 165 9.27 8.49 -3.20
CA ASP A 165 8.27 9.06 -2.29
C ASP A 165 8.83 9.47 -0.91
N GLY A 166 9.91 8.82 -0.44
CA GLY A 166 10.53 9.11 0.85
C GLY A 166 11.53 10.27 0.78
N LEU A 167 12.34 10.30 -0.29
CA LEU A 167 13.33 11.34 -0.50
C LEU A 167 12.71 12.71 -0.78
N GLN A 168 11.55 12.80 -1.44
CA GLN A 168 10.89 14.09 -1.66
C GLN A 168 10.47 14.75 -0.35
N LYS A 169 9.99 13.95 0.61
CA LYS A 169 9.54 14.45 1.92
C LYS A 169 10.72 14.87 2.81
N LEU A 170 11.81 14.11 2.79
CA LEU A 170 13.05 14.48 3.48
C LEU A 170 13.77 15.65 2.82
N ARG A 171 13.77 15.73 1.48
CA ARG A 171 14.31 16.85 0.72
C ARG A 171 13.51 18.12 0.98
N GLN A 172 12.18 18.06 1.03
CA GLN A 172 11.34 19.22 1.41
C GLN A 172 11.62 19.72 2.83
N ILE A 173 11.86 18.81 3.78
CA ILE A 173 12.22 19.19 5.16
C ILE A 173 13.63 19.80 5.21
N ALA A 174 14.61 19.20 4.53
CA ALA A 174 15.99 19.71 4.46
C ALA A 174 16.12 21.02 3.66
N GLU A 175 15.33 21.19 2.59
CA GLU A 175 15.25 22.44 1.81
C GLU A 175 14.57 23.55 2.63
N ALA A 176 13.57 23.23 3.46
CA ALA A 176 12.96 24.22 4.36
C ALA A 176 13.91 24.69 5.48
N GLU A 177 14.80 23.81 5.97
CA GLU A 177 15.78 24.12 7.02
C GLU A 177 17.04 24.86 6.51
N THR A 178 17.38 24.73 5.23
CA THR A 178 18.59 25.34 4.65
C THR A 178 18.38 26.74 4.06
N ILE A 179 17.13 27.19 3.95
CA ILE A 179 16.80 28.55 3.52
C ILE A 179 16.99 29.52 4.70
N ILE A 180 18.22 30.02 4.87
CA ILE A 180 18.62 30.98 5.90
C ILE A 180 17.75 32.26 5.89
N THR A 181 17.18 32.63 4.74
CA THR A 181 16.33 33.83 4.60
C THR A 181 15.03 33.75 5.39
N ASN A 182 14.53 32.56 5.74
CA ASN A 182 13.29 32.40 6.49
C ASN A 182 13.44 32.70 8.00
N GLN A 183 14.67 32.74 8.51
CA GLN A 183 14.95 33.08 9.92
C GLN A 183 15.24 34.58 10.12
N ILE A 184 15.40 35.33 9.04
CA ILE A 184 15.70 36.76 9.07
C ILE A 184 14.39 37.54 9.02
N ILE A 185 13.99 38.10 10.16
CA ILE A 185 12.79 38.95 10.30
C ILE A 185 13.19 40.42 10.14
N CYS A 186 12.53 41.13 9.23
CA CYS A 186 12.78 42.55 9.00
C CYS A 186 12.23 43.42 10.14
N SER A 187 13.08 44.25 10.76
CA SER A 187 12.69 45.14 11.86
C SER A 187 11.82 46.34 11.46
N LYS A 188 11.67 46.61 10.15
CA LYS A 188 10.81 47.71 9.63
C LYS A 188 9.39 47.27 9.30
N CYS A 189 9.18 46.04 8.85
CA CYS A 189 7.86 45.54 8.39
C CYS A 189 7.42 44.22 9.05
N GLY A 190 8.29 43.58 9.84
CA GLY A 190 8.00 42.32 10.53
C GLY A 190 7.94 41.08 9.63
N ALA A 191 8.16 41.20 8.32
CA ALA A 191 8.13 40.08 7.39
C ALA A 191 9.48 39.34 7.36
N ALA A 192 9.43 38.01 7.25
CA ALA A 192 10.59 37.16 7.06
C ALA A 192 11.07 37.20 5.59
N GLY A 193 12.36 37.03 5.34
CA GLY A 193 12.92 36.88 3.99
C GLY A 193 13.86 37.99 3.50
N HIS A 194 14.00 39.10 4.23
CA HIS A 194 14.88 40.22 3.84
C HIS A 194 15.39 41.03 5.04
N ILE A 195 16.49 41.77 4.85
CA ILE A 195 17.08 42.64 5.88
C ILE A 195 16.46 44.04 5.80
N ALA A 196 16.37 44.75 6.92
CA ALA A 196 15.75 46.09 7.04
C ALA A 196 16.34 47.19 6.11
N ARG A 197 17.52 46.95 5.53
CA ARG A 197 18.15 47.85 4.54
C ARG A 197 17.55 47.71 3.15
N ASP A 198 17.10 46.51 2.80
CA ASP A 198 16.54 46.17 1.47
C ASP A 198 15.00 46.15 1.48
N CYS A 199 14.40 46.68 2.55
CA CYS A 199 12.96 46.71 2.74
C CYS A 199 12.31 47.71 1.79
N VAL A 200 11.47 47.20 0.87
CA VAL A 200 10.74 48.00 -0.12
C VAL A 200 9.52 48.72 0.48
N GLN A 201 9.11 48.36 1.71
CA GLN A 201 8.05 49.03 2.43
C GLN A 201 8.56 50.38 2.96
N LYS A 202 8.12 51.47 2.30
CA LYS A 202 8.38 52.85 2.75
C LYS A 202 7.71 53.06 4.11
N THR A 203 8.45 53.65 5.04
CA THR A 203 7.88 54.00 6.34
C THR A 203 6.72 54.99 6.16
N PRO A 204 5.75 55.07 7.10
CA PRO A 204 4.68 56.07 7.04
C PRO A 204 5.21 57.51 6.92
N ALA A 205 6.45 57.76 7.36
CA ALA A 205 7.14 59.05 7.25
C ALA A 205 7.57 59.39 5.81
N GLU A 206 7.89 58.40 4.96
CA GLU A 206 8.33 58.61 3.57
C GLU A 206 7.16 58.71 2.57
N LEU A 207 5.98 58.20 2.93
CA LEU A 207 4.76 58.31 2.13
C LEU A 207 4.16 59.74 2.14
N ALA A 208 4.46 60.55 3.15
CA ALA A 208 3.95 61.92 3.27
C ALA A 208 4.61 62.92 2.30
N GLN A 209 5.80 62.63 1.77
CA GLN A 209 6.54 63.55 0.88
C GLN A 209 6.38 63.28 -0.61
N SER A 210 5.70 62.19 -1.01
CA SER A 210 5.56 61.83 -2.44
C SER A 210 4.34 62.44 -3.14
N GLN A 211 3.59 63.35 -2.51
CA GLN A 211 2.38 63.95 -3.09
C GLN A 211 2.56 65.38 -3.63
N MET A 212 3.78 65.89 -3.78
CA MET A 212 4.00 67.28 -4.22
C MET A 212 5.15 67.49 -5.21
N VAL A 213 5.44 66.56 -6.13
CA VAL A 213 6.29 66.89 -7.30
C VAL A 213 5.86 66.10 -8.53
N ALA A 214 4.71 66.46 -9.09
CA ALA A 214 4.41 66.21 -10.50
C ALA A 214 4.54 67.56 -11.22
N THR A 215 5.73 67.86 -11.75
CA THR A 215 5.97 68.67 -12.95
C THR A 215 7.46 68.99 -13.08
N LYS A 216 7.94 68.91 -14.33
CA LYS A 216 9.26 69.30 -14.86
C LYS A 216 10.46 68.40 -14.55
N GLY A 217 11.04 67.90 -15.64
CA GLY A 217 12.43 68.20 -15.93
C GLY A 217 13.38 67.01 -15.90
N MET A 218 13.96 66.75 -17.07
CA MET A 218 15.09 65.87 -17.34
C MET A 218 16.30 66.20 -16.44
N GLY A 219 17.11 65.20 -16.10
CA GLY A 219 18.49 65.41 -15.63
C GLY A 219 18.90 64.56 -14.42
N ASP A 220 19.57 63.44 -14.72
CA ASP A 220 20.65 62.77 -13.99
C ASP A 220 20.72 62.85 -12.46
N LEU A 221 20.51 61.68 -11.84
CA LEU A 221 21.05 61.33 -10.52
C LEU A 221 22.03 60.16 -10.71
N PRO A 222 23.23 60.18 -10.11
CA PRO A 222 24.07 58.98 -10.02
C PRO A 222 23.75 58.26 -8.71
N THR A 223 23.28 57.00 -8.77
CA THR A 223 23.41 56.06 -7.66
C THR A 223 23.55 54.64 -8.20
N ASN A 224 24.52 53.96 -7.63
CA ASN A 224 25.20 52.77 -8.11
C ASN A 224 24.37 51.49 -7.88
N THR A 225 24.54 50.54 -8.80
CA THR A 225 24.16 49.11 -8.73
C THR A 225 22.69 48.74 -8.99
N ILE A 226 22.29 48.87 -10.26
CA ILE A 226 21.23 48.06 -10.87
C ILE A 226 21.94 47.17 -11.91
N VAL A 227 21.92 45.85 -11.74
CA VAL A 227 22.31 44.95 -12.83
C VAL A 227 21.28 45.15 -13.95
N GLY A 228 21.75 45.72 -15.06
CA GLY A 228 20.90 46.14 -16.16
C GLY A 228 20.14 44.97 -16.76
N ARG A 229 18.87 45.20 -17.10
CA ARG A 229 17.99 44.29 -17.84
C ARG A 229 18.61 43.77 -19.15
N GLN A 230 19.60 44.48 -19.70
CA GLN A 230 20.34 44.10 -20.90
C GLN A 230 21.45 43.08 -20.64
N ASP A 231 22.06 43.05 -19.45
CA ASP A 231 23.15 42.11 -19.14
C ASP A 231 22.60 40.72 -18.83
N ARG A 232 21.44 40.65 -18.19
CA ARG A 232 20.71 39.38 -17.99
C ARG A 232 20.29 38.74 -19.33
N ALA A 233 19.90 39.55 -20.31
CA ALA A 233 19.51 39.05 -21.63
C ALA A 233 20.70 38.55 -22.46
N LYS A 234 21.90 39.13 -22.28
CA LYS A 234 23.13 38.64 -22.93
C LYS A 234 23.64 37.36 -22.27
N MET A 235 23.62 37.30 -20.94
CA MET A 235 24.01 36.11 -20.16
C MET A 235 23.10 34.92 -20.44
N ASP A 236 21.78 35.14 -20.56
CA ASP A 236 20.81 34.09 -20.92
C ASP A 236 20.99 33.63 -22.39
N SER A 237 21.39 34.53 -23.30
CA SER A 237 21.67 34.19 -24.71
C SER A 237 22.93 33.34 -24.88
N GLU A 238 24.01 33.65 -24.15
CA GLU A 238 25.25 32.87 -24.17
C GLU A 238 25.04 31.49 -23.53
N TYR A 239 24.27 31.43 -22.43
CA TYR A 239 23.90 30.19 -21.77
C TYR A 239 23.00 29.29 -22.64
N MET A 240 22.04 29.86 -23.38
CA MET A 240 21.21 29.12 -24.32
C MET A 240 21.99 28.59 -25.53
N SER A 241 22.96 29.35 -26.04
CA SER A 241 23.82 28.89 -27.14
C SER A 241 24.74 27.75 -26.70
N LEU A 242 25.24 27.80 -25.46
CA LEU A 242 26.08 26.76 -24.86
C LEU A 242 25.30 25.45 -24.59
N MET A 243 24.04 25.57 -24.18
CA MET A 243 23.16 24.41 -23.95
C MET A 243 22.68 23.76 -25.27
N ALA A 244 22.61 24.52 -26.35
CA ALA A 244 22.28 24.00 -27.68
C ALA A 244 23.43 23.19 -28.32
N GLU A 245 24.68 23.55 -28.05
CA GLU A 245 25.88 22.85 -28.58
C GLU A 245 26.16 21.52 -27.86
N LEU A 246 25.67 21.34 -26.63
CA LEU A 246 25.85 20.15 -25.79
C LEU A 246 24.67 19.14 -25.83
N GLY A 247 23.64 19.41 -26.64
CA GLY A 247 22.63 18.41 -27.00
C GLY A 247 21.71 17.90 -25.88
N GLN A 248 21.47 18.68 -24.83
CA GLN A 248 20.51 18.33 -23.77
C GLN A 248 19.37 19.34 -23.71
N VAL A 249 18.19 18.90 -24.13
CA VAL A 249 16.97 19.72 -24.22
C VAL A 249 16.26 19.78 -22.86
N ALA A 250 15.98 20.99 -22.36
CA ALA A 250 15.21 21.23 -21.14
C ALA A 250 13.69 21.00 -21.32
N PRO A 251 12.95 20.63 -20.26
CA PRO A 251 11.70 19.86 -20.36
C PRO A 251 10.42 20.71 -20.31
N GLU A 252 10.28 21.72 -21.18
CA GLU A 252 9.02 22.50 -21.25
C GLU A 252 8.34 22.55 -22.63
N THR A 253 8.95 21.98 -23.69
CA THR A 253 8.34 21.95 -25.04
C THR A 253 7.67 20.63 -25.41
N VAL A 254 7.78 19.58 -24.59
CA VAL A 254 7.25 18.23 -24.93
C VAL A 254 5.72 18.14 -24.85
N LYS A 255 5.03 19.13 -24.27
CA LYS A 255 3.54 19.17 -24.26
C LYS A 255 2.92 19.74 -25.55
N ALA A 256 3.69 20.42 -26.40
CA ALA A 256 3.17 21.03 -27.63
C ALA A 256 3.33 20.14 -28.88
N GLU A 257 4.33 19.25 -28.92
CA GLU A 257 4.56 18.35 -30.08
C GLU A 257 3.89 16.98 -29.98
N LEU A 258 3.41 16.56 -28.81
CA LEU A 258 2.71 15.27 -28.66
C LEU A 258 1.20 15.36 -29.01
N ALA A 259 0.67 16.57 -29.21
CA ALA A 259 -0.75 16.80 -29.55
C ALA A 259 -1.03 16.85 -31.06
N SER A 260 0.00 16.85 -31.93
CA SER A 260 -0.16 16.95 -33.40
C SER A 260 0.01 15.64 -34.17
N LYS A 261 0.21 14.51 -33.47
CA LYS A 261 0.27 13.16 -34.08
C LYS A 261 -0.65 12.18 -33.34
N MET A 262 -1.96 12.32 -33.58
CA MET A 262 -2.93 11.23 -33.41
C MET A 262 -3.65 11.00 -34.74
N PRO A 263 -3.65 9.77 -35.29
CA PRO A 263 -4.48 9.45 -36.45
C PRO A 263 -5.91 9.17 -35.98
N GLN A 264 -6.77 10.20 -36.00
CA GLN A 264 -8.21 10.01 -35.98
C GLN A 264 -8.69 9.71 -37.40
N GLN A 265 -8.91 8.42 -37.70
CA GLN A 265 -9.94 7.88 -38.61
C GLN A 265 -9.49 6.51 -39.15
N THR A 266 -9.96 5.41 -38.55
CA THR A 266 -10.14 4.10 -39.22
C THR A 266 -11.04 3.13 -38.44
N MET A 267 -11.30 3.38 -37.14
CA MET A 267 -12.10 2.46 -36.31
C MET A 267 -13.57 2.34 -36.74
N ASN A 268 -14.19 3.39 -37.30
CA ASN A 268 -15.59 3.31 -37.74
C ASN A 268 -15.78 2.45 -39.00
N GLN A 269 -14.77 2.34 -39.87
CA GLN A 269 -14.90 1.56 -41.11
C GLN A 269 -14.71 0.05 -40.87
N GLN A 270 -13.84 -0.33 -39.93
CA GLN A 270 -13.68 -1.74 -39.52
C GLN A 270 -14.87 -2.27 -38.72
N PHE A 271 -15.53 -1.41 -37.92
CA PHE A 271 -16.73 -1.82 -37.18
C PHE A 271 -17.92 -2.06 -38.13
N LEU A 272 -18.12 -1.16 -39.10
CA LEU A 272 -19.15 -1.33 -40.14
C LEU A 272 -18.89 -2.56 -41.02
N GLN A 273 -17.63 -2.83 -41.42
CA GLN A 273 -17.30 -4.05 -42.18
C GLN A 273 -17.54 -5.34 -41.39
N ARG A 274 -17.23 -5.36 -40.09
CA ARG A 274 -17.53 -6.52 -39.23
C ARG A 274 -19.02 -6.73 -39.02
N MET A 275 -19.79 -5.66 -38.88
CA MET A 275 -21.24 -5.75 -38.71
C MET A 275 -21.94 -6.27 -39.99
N VAL A 276 -21.52 -5.82 -41.17
CA VAL A 276 -22.04 -6.30 -42.46
C VAL A 276 -21.69 -7.78 -42.69
N MET A 277 -20.48 -8.22 -42.31
CA MET A 277 -20.08 -9.63 -42.38
C MET A 277 -20.90 -10.54 -41.45
N ILE A 278 -21.26 -10.06 -40.26
CA ILE A 278 -22.13 -10.81 -39.34
C ILE A 278 -23.54 -10.92 -39.90
N ILE A 279 -24.08 -9.82 -40.44
CA ILE A 279 -25.43 -9.82 -41.04
C ILE A 279 -25.48 -10.75 -42.27
N LEU A 280 -24.47 -10.73 -43.15
CA LEU A 280 -24.42 -11.67 -44.28
C LEU A 280 -24.33 -13.13 -43.84
N LYS A 281 -23.57 -13.44 -42.78
CA LYS A 281 -23.48 -14.81 -42.23
C LYS A 281 -24.79 -15.27 -41.61
N VAL A 282 -25.52 -14.38 -40.95
CA VAL A 282 -26.85 -14.70 -40.41
C VAL A 282 -27.84 -14.95 -41.54
N VAL A 283 -27.83 -14.13 -42.60
CA VAL A 283 -28.71 -14.33 -43.76
C VAL A 283 -28.40 -15.65 -44.49
N GLN A 284 -27.13 -16.04 -44.63
CA GLN A 284 -26.74 -17.34 -45.21
C GLN A 284 -27.07 -18.56 -44.33
N MET A 285 -27.35 -18.38 -43.03
CA MET A 285 -27.80 -19.48 -42.16
C MET A 285 -29.32 -19.70 -42.20
N PHE A 286 -30.09 -18.75 -42.73
CA PHE A 286 -31.56 -18.80 -42.78
C PHE A 286 -32.13 -19.00 -44.20
N THR A 287 -31.27 -19.23 -45.19
CA THR A 287 -31.62 -19.69 -46.56
C THR A 287 -30.99 -21.05 -46.80
#